data_AF-A0A9E3TTK5-F1
#
_entry.id   AF-A0A9E3TTK5-F1
#
_cell.length_a   1.000
_cell.length_b   1.000
_cell.length_c   1.000
_cell.angle_alpha   90.00
_cell.angle_beta   90.00
_cell.angle_gamma   90.00
#
_symmetry.space_group_name_H-M   'P 1'
#
loop_
_entity.id
_entity.type
_entity.pdbx_description
1 polymer ?
#
loop_
_entity_poly.entity_id
_entity_poly.type
_entity_poly.pdbx_seq_one_letter_code
_entity_poly.pdbx_strand_id
1 'polypeptide(L)'
;MHGSSAANFPLIIISILSTAVFWGTYGPFLQWGHGEMGSGRMRPFICVGIAYLMVAVVGPILVIAVFGMEKGEGLFHGWTMSGIWWSFIAGVVGALGALGMLLAFNFGGKPHYVPPLIFGLAPVVNAFFTISMNPQLREQLGQNVLRSSFFGAGLLMVAVGAVTVLVAAPKGGPPKHAPAPEVSEVEAESAVEEETPQPADDNSNEDSDQQEKSEE
;
A
#
# COMPACT_ATOMS: atom_id res chain seq x y z
N MET A 1 -19.93 1.12 -28.08
CA MET A 1 -21.32 1.58 -27.84
C MET A 1 -21.27 2.71 -26.83
N HIS A 2 -21.46 3.98 -27.23
CA HIS A 2 -22.08 4.92 -26.30
C HIS A 2 -23.58 4.58 -26.29
N GLY A 3 -23.94 3.46 -25.64
CA GLY A 3 -25.30 3.36 -25.11
C GLY A 3 -25.49 4.61 -24.26
N SER A 4 -26.59 5.34 -24.46
CA SER A 4 -26.86 6.62 -23.76
C SER A 4 -26.32 6.54 -22.34
N SER A 5 -25.48 7.48 -21.91
CA SER A 5 -24.79 7.40 -20.60
C SER A 5 -25.76 7.10 -19.46
N ALA A 6 -27.05 7.42 -19.61
CA ALA A 6 -28.14 7.03 -18.72
C ALA A 6 -28.38 5.51 -18.59
N ALA A 7 -28.27 4.73 -19.67
CA ALA A 7 -28.44 3.27 -19.66
C ALA A 7 -27.26 2.54 -18.97
N ASN A 8 -26.06 3.11 -19.09
CA ASN A 8 -24.86 2.59 -18.41
C ASN A 8 -24.68 3.17 -17.00
N PHE A 9 -25.41 4.23 -16.65
CA PHE A 9 -25.38 4.86 -15.33
C PHE A 9 -25.55 3.87 -14.16
N PRO A 10 -26.54 2.94 -14.16
CA PRO A 10 -26.65 1.95 -13.09
C PRO A 10 -25.42 1.04 -13.02
N LEU A 11 -24.87 0.61 -14.17
CA LEU A 11 -23.67 -0.23 -14.22
C LEU A 11 -22.44 0.51 -13.68
N ILE A 12 -22.32 1.80 -13.98
CA ILE A 12 -21.26 2.67 -13.45
C ILE A 12 -21.37 2.76 -11.92
N ILE A 13 -22.56 3.06 -11.39
CA ILE A 13 -22.78 3.14 -9.94
C ILE A 13 -22.45 1.80 -9.27
N ILE A 14 -22.94 0.69 -9.81
CA ILE A 14 -22.67 -0.65 -9.26
C ILE A 14 -21.16 -0.94 -9.26
N SER A 15 -20.46 -0.56 -10.33
CA SER A 15 -18.99 -0.74 -10.42
C SER A 15 -18.26 0.08 -9.36
N ILE A 16 -18.62 1.36 -9.20
CA ILE A 16 -18.03 2.25 -8.18
C ILE A 16 -18.29 1.71 -6.77
N LEU A 17 -19.52 1.31 -6.47
CA LEU A 17 -19.88 0.74 -5.16
C LEU A 17 -19.13 -0.57 -4.89
N SER A 18 -19.01 -1.43 -5.88
CA SER A 18 -18.25 -2.69 -5.77
C SER A 18 -16.78 -2.41 -5.48
N THR A 19 -16.17 -1.48 -6.20
CA THR A 19 -14.80 -1.02 -5.94
C THR A 19 -14.64 -0.48 -4.52
N ALA A 20 -15.59 0.34 -4.05
CA ALA A 20 -15.56 0.88 -2.69
C ALA A 20 -15.67 -0.22 -1.62
N VAL A 21 -16.50 -1.25 -1.84
CA VAL A 21 -16.63 -2.40 -0.93
C VAL A 21 -15.34 -3.22 -0.90
N PHE A 22 -14.75 -3.55 -2.05
CA PHE A 22 -13.51 -4.33 -2.11
C PHE A 22 -12.33 -3.60 -1.48
N TRP A 23 -12.14 -2.31 -1.80
CA TRP A 23 -11.08 -1.50 -1.18
C TRP A 23 -11.34 -1.21 0.31
N GLY A 24 -12.60 -1.05 0.71
CA GLY A 24 -12.98 -0.83 2.10
C GLY A 24 -12.73 -2.06 2.99
N THR A 25 -13.06 -3.25 2.48
CA THR A 25 -12.86 -4.52 3.20
C THR A 25 -11.43 -5.02 3.18
N TYR A 26 -10.62 -4.59 2.20
CA TYR A 26 -9.19 -4.92 2.11
C TYR A 26 -8.40 -4.57 3.38
N GLY A 27 -8.67 -3.42 4.00
CA GLY A 27 -7.97 -2.98 5.21
C GLY A 27 -8.05 -3.99 6.37
N PRO A 28 -9.26 -4.39 6.80
CA PRO A 28 -9.44 -5.47 7.78
C PRO A 28 -8.78 -6.79 7.39
N PHE A 29 -8.93 -7.24 6.13
CA PHE A 29 -8.31 -8.49 5.67
C PHE A 29 -6.80 -8.46 5.75
N LEU A 30 -6.16 -7.33 5.40
CA LEU A 30 -4.74 -7.16 5.58
C LEU A 30 -4.33 -7.18 7.06
N GLN A 31 -5.09 -6.50 7.92
CA GLN A 31 -4.76 -6.46 9.34
C GLN A 31 -4.79 -7.86 9.95
N TRP A 32 -5.78 -8.68 9.57
CA TRP A 32 -5.86 -10.07 9.96
C TRP A 32 -4.71 -10.89 9.37
N GLY A 33 -4.39 -10.72 8.08
CA GLY A 33 -3.25 -11.40 7.45
C GLY A 33 -1.88 -11.05 8.07
N HIS A 34 -1.68 -9.79 8.45
CA HIS A 34 -0.49 -9.35 9.19
C HIS A 34 -0.46 -9.91 10.61
N GLY A 35 -1.60 -10.01 11.29
CA GLY A 35 -1.71 -10.60 12.63
C GLY A 35 -1.33 -12.08 12.66
N GLU A 36 -1.79 -12.86 11.67
CA GLU A 36 -1.53 -14.30 11.59
C GLU A 36 -0.11 -14.65 11.13
N MET A 37 0.55 -13.77 10.34
CA MET A 37 1.89 -14.04 9.80
C MET A 37 3.06 -13.63 10.72
N GLY A 38 2.79 -13.21 11.96
CA GLY A 38 3.81 -12.89 12.96
C GLY A 38 4.75 -11.74 12.55
N SER A 39 6.03 -11.82 12.93
CA SER A 39 7.02 -10.74 12.80
C SER A 39 7.44 -10.38 11.36
N GLY A 40 7.04 -11.17 10.37
CA GLY A 40 7.42 -10.96 8.97
C GLY A 40 6.49 -9.99 8.23
N ARG A 41 6.56 -8.68 8.49
CA ARG A 41 5.69 -7.66 7.84
C ARG A 41 5.76 -7.67 6.30
N MET A 42 6.86 -8.16 5.72
CA MET A 42 7.05 -8.28 4.27
C MET A 42 6.38 -9.52 3.66
N ARG A 43 6.06 -10.56 4.44
CA ARG A 43 5.49 -11.82 3.93
C ARG A 43 4.05 -11.63 3.42
N PRO A 44 3.14 -10.94 4.14
CA PRO A 44 1.81 -10.63 3.61
C PRO A 44 1.85 -9.81 2.33
N PHE A 45 2.82 -8.90 2.18
CA PHE A 45 2.96 -8.09 0.97
C PHE A 45 3.31 -8.92 -0.26
N ILE A 46 4.13 -9.96 -0.11
CA ILE A 46 4.41 -10.92 -1.19
C ILE A 46 3.12 -11.64 -1.60
N CYS A 47 2.32 -12.11 -0.64
CA CYS A 47 1.03 -12.74 -0.93
C CYS A 47 0.07 -11.80 -1.68
N VAL A 48 0.02 -10.52 -1.28
CA VAL A 48 -0.76 -9.49 -1.98
C VAL A 48 -0.24 -9.27 -3.40
N GLY A 49 1.09 -9.20 -3.58
CA GLY A 49 1.71 -9.05 -4.90
C GLY A 49 1.38 -10.20 -5.85
N ILE A 50 1.42 -11.45 -5.38
CA ILE A 50 1.03 -12.62 -6.17
C ILE A 50 -0.45 -12.55 -6.55
N ALA A 51 -1.33 -12.20 -5.61
CA ALA A 51 -2.76 -12.03 -5.88
C ALA A 51 -3.01 -10.93 -6.92
N TYR A 52 -2.29 -9.81 -6.83
CA TYR A 52 -2.39 -8.69 -7.77
C TYR A 52 -1.95 -9.12 -9.17
N LEU A 53 -0.85 -9.87 -9.29
CA LEU A 53 -0.40 -10.41 -10.58
C LEU A 53 -1.47 -11.32 -11.19
N MET A 54 -2.04 -12.25 -10.40
CA MET A 54 -3.08 -13.15 -10.89
C MET A 54 -4.32 -12.38 -11.36
N VAL A 55 -4.84 -11.46 -10.56
CA VAL A 55 -6.06 -10.71 -10.89
C VAL A 55 -5.82 -9.72 -12.05
N ALA A 56 -4.67 -9.04 -12.09
CA ALA A 56 -4.35 -8.07 -13.13
C ALA A 56 -4.12 -8.72 -14.51
N VAL A 57 -3.69 -9.98 -14.56
CA VAL A 57 -3.51 -10.72 -15.82
C VAL A 57 -4.79 -11.47 -16.19
N VAL A 58 -5.32 -12.30 -15.29
CA VAL A 58 -6.45 -13.19 -15.58
C VAL A 58 -7.76 -12.40 -15.67
N GLY A 59 -7.95 -11.38 -14.83
CA GLY A 59 -9.18 -10.58 -14.78
C GLY A 59 -9.52 -9.93 -16.12
N PRO A 60 -8.66 -9.09 -16.70
CA PRO A 60 -8.90 -8.47 -18.00
C PRO A 60 -9.11 -9.50 -19.12
N ILE A 61 -8.31 -10.58 -19.15
CA ILE A 61 -8.45 -11.65 -20.15
C ILE A 61 -9.83 -12.32 -20.06
N LEU A 62 -10.27 -12.68 -18.86
CA LEU A 62 -11.58 -13.32 -18.65
C LEU A 62 -12.72 -12.35 -19.00
N VAL A 63 -12.57 -11.08 -18.64
CA VAL A 63 -13.54 -10.04 -18.98
C VAL A 63 -13.69 -9.88 -20.49
N ILE A 64 -12.57 -9.82 -21.23
CA ILE A 64 -12.57 -9.71 -22.69
C ILE A 64 -13.12 -11.00 -23.32
N ALA A 65 -12.65 -12.17 -22.88
CA ALA A 65 -13.00 -13.46 -23.46
C ALA A 65 -14.46 -13.87 -23.22
N VAL A 66 -15.01 -13.59 -22.02
CA VAL A 66 -16.36 -14.04 -21.61
C VAL A 66 -17.41 -12.97 -21.86
N PHE A 67 -17.11 -11.71 -21.57
CA PHE A 67 -18.09 -10.62 -21.66
C PHE A 67 -18.00 -9.83 -22.98
N GLY A 68 -17.00 -10.10 -23.82
CA GLY A 68 -16.86 -9.47 -25.14
C GLY A 68 -16.82 -7.94 -25.08
N MET A 69 -16.25 -7.38 -24.01
CA MET A 69 -16.20 -5.92 -23.79
C MET A 69 -15.44 -5.18 -24.90
N GLU A 70 -14.52 -5.87 -25.58
CA GLU A 70 -13.83 -5.40 -26.79
C GLU A 70 -14.51 -6.01 -28.02
N LYS A 71 -15.64 -5.41 -28.43
CA LYS A 71 -16.39 -5.85 -29.62
C LYS A 71 -15.58 -5.61 -30.90
N GLY A 72 -14.89 -6.64 -31.39
CA GLY A 72 -14.38 -6.71 -32.77
C GLY A 72 -12.87 -6.65 -32.93
N GLU A 73 -12.14 -6.34 -31.87
CA GLU A 73 -10.68 -6.38 -31.83
C GLU A 73 -10.32 -7.51 -30.87
N GLY A 74 -9.84 -8.65 -31.38
CA GLY A 74 -9.47 -9.78 -30.52
C GLY A 74 -8.39 -9.41 -29.51
N LEU A 75 -8.04 -10.32 -28.60
CA LEU A 75 -7.10 -10.10 -27.48
C LEU A 75 -5.74 -9.46 -27.85
N PHE A 76 -5.36 -9.53 -29.14
CA PHE A 76 -4.09 -9.07 -29.69
C PHE A 76 -4.22 -7.83 -30.59
N HIS A 77 -5.39 -7.21 -30.70
CA HIS A 77 -5.64 -6.05 -31.54
C HIS A 77 -5.83 -4.79 -30.67
N GLY A 78 -5.38 -3.62 -31.15
CA GLY A 78 -5.39 -2.37 -30.37
C GLY A 78 -4.15 -2.07 -29.51
N TRP A 79 -3.14 -2.95 -29.49
CA TRP A 79 -1.90 -2.73 -28.72
C TRP A 79 -1.02 -1.66 -29.36
N THR A 80 -0.71 -0.61 -28.61
CA THR A 80 0.23 0.45 -29.03
C THR A 80 1.46 0.47 -28.11
N MET A 81 2.66 0.67 -28.67
CA MET A 81 3.89 0.72 -27.87
C MET A 81 3.87 1.84 -26.83
N SER A 82 3.26 2.98 -27.17
CA SER A 82 3.07 4.08 -26.22
C SER A 82 2.12 3.70 -25.08
N GLY A 83 1.00 3.04 -25.39
CA GLY A 83 0.05 2.56 -24.39
C GLY A 83 0.67 1.54 -23.43
N ILE A 84 1.47 0.61 -23.96
CA ILE A 84 2.21 -0.37 -23.15
C ILE A 84 3.16 0.34 -22.18
N TRP A 85 3.94 1.30 -22.67
CA TRP A 85 4.92 2.01 -21.85
C TRP A 85 4.28 2.82 -20.72
N TRP A 86 3.22 3.59 -21.04
CA TRP A 86 2.49 4.36 -20.02
C TRP A 86 1.77 3.47 -19.01
N SER A 87 1.19 2.35 -19.46
CA SER A 87 0.54 1.38 -18.58
C SER A 87 1.56 0.69 -17.66
N PHE A 88 2.75 0.38 -18.18
CA PHE A 88 3.83 -0.19 -17.39
C PHE A 88 4.31 0.78 -16.30
N ILE A 89 4.59 2.04 -16.67
CA ILE A 89 4.97 3.09 -15.70
C ILE A 89 3.88 3.25 -14.65
N ALA A 90 2.60 3.31 -15.05
CA ALA A 90 1.49 3.41 -14.12
C ALA A 90 1.46 2.22 -13.13
N GLY A 91 1.74 1.00 -13.60
CA GLY A 91 1.88 -0.18 -12.75
C GLY A 91 3.03 -0.07 -11.75
N VAL A 92 4.22 0.37 -12.20
CA VAL A 92 5.38 0.59 -11.32
C VAL A 92 5.09 1.64 -10.26
N VAL A 93 4.52 2.79 -10.64
CA VAL A 93 4.15 3.86 -9.71
C VAL A 93 3.12 3.36 -8.68
N GLY A 94 2.13 2.57 -9.11
CA GLY A 94 1.16 1.95 -8.21
C GLY A 94 1.81 0.97 -7.21
N ALA A 95 2.71 0.11 -7.67
CA ALA A 95 3.42 -0.84 -6.82
C ALA A 95 4.33 -0.14 -5.79
N LEU A 96 5.04 0.92 -6.20
CA LEU A 96 5.83 1.75 -5.29
C LEU A 96 4.95 2.48 -4.27
N GLY A 97 3.76 2.94 -4.67
CA GLY A 97 2.78 3.51 -3.75
C GLY A 97 2.32 2.51 -2.69
N ALA A 98 2.03 1.27 -3.07
CA ALA A 98 1.67 0.20 -2.14
C ALA A 98 2.84 -0.16 -1.19
N LEU A 99 4.07 -0.20 -1.71
CA LEU A 99 5.28 -0.38 -0.88
C LEU A 99 5.46 0.77 0.11
N GLY A 100 5.21 2.01 -0.30
CA GLY A 100 5.24 3.19 0.56
C GLY A 100 4.21 3.12 1.70
N MET A 101 3.00 2.64 1.42
CA MET A 101 1.98 2.39 2.45
C MET A 101 2.46 1.34 3.47
N LEU A 102 3.09 0.25 3.01
CA LEU A 102 3.66 -0.77 3.89
C LEU A 102 4.79 -0.21 4.78
N LEU A 103 5.69 0.58 4.19
CA LEU A 103 6.76 1.26 4.92
C LEU A 103 6.23 2.25 5.96
N ALA A 104 5.13 2.95 5.66
CA ALA A 104 4.48 3.82 6.64
C ALA A 104 3.99 3.03 7.86
N PHE A 105 3.48 1.81 7.68
CA PHE A 105 3.18 0.92 8.80
C PHE A 105 4.45 0.43 9.52
N ASN A 106 5.54 0.22 8.77
CA ASN A 106 6.83 -0.14 9.34
C ASN A 106 7.35 0.93 10.30
N PHE A 107 7.21 2.20 9.94
CA PHE A 107 7.59 3.36 10.76
C PHE A 107 6.56 3.73 11.86
N GLY A 108 5.62 2.84 12.21
CA GLY A 108 4.67 3.06 13.31
C GLY A 108 3.34 3.71 12.90
N GLY A 109 3.06 3.82 11.60
CA GLY A 109 1.77 4.23 11.08
C GLY A 109 0.65 3.31 11.55
N LYS A 110 -0.47 3.89 11.97
CA LYS A 110 -1.63 3.15 12.49
C LYS A 110 -2.59 2.77 11.36
N PRO A 111 -3.07 1.52 11.29
CA PRO A 111 -4.00 1.04 10.24
C PRO A 111 -5.31 1.82 10.11
N HIS A 112 -5.76 2.51 11.17
CA HIS A 112 -6.96 3.34 11.14
C HIS A 112 -6.71 4.78 10.65
N TYR A 113 -5.46 5.23 10.54
CA TYR A 113 -5.11 6.57 10.04
C TYR A 113 -4.48 6.54 8.65
N VAL A 114 -3.54 5.62 8.40
CA VAL A 114 -2.70 5.65 7.19
C VAL A 114 -3.51 5.39 5.91
N PRO A 115 -4.34 4.33 5.79
CA PRO A 115 -5.13 4.12 4.58
C PRO A 115 -6.11 5.26 4.28
N PRO A 116 -6.96 5.74 5.23
CA PRO A 116 -7.85 6.87 4.96
C PRO A 116 -7.12 8.14 4.53
N LEU A 117 -5.94 8.41 5.09
CA LEU A 117 -5.14 9.57 4.72
C LEU A 117 -4.61 9.44 3.28
N ILE A 118 -4.06 8.28 2.90
CA ILE A 118 -3.54 8.05 1.54
C ILE A 118 -4.66 8.11 0.51
N PHE A 119 -5.77 7.42 0.74
CA PHE A 119 -6.90 7.43 -0.19
C PHE A 119 -7.63 8.78 -0.24
N GLY A 120 -7.63 9.54 0.85
CA GLY A 120 -8.16 10.91 0.86
C GLY A 120 -7.28 11.92 0.11
N LEU A 121 -5.95 11.74 0.16
CA LEU A 121 -5.00 12.61 -0.54
C LEU A 121 -4.74 12.21 -2.01
N ALA A 122 -4.98 10.96 -2.40
CA ALA A 122 -4.76 10.51 -3.77
C ALA A 122 -5.51 11.35 -4.83
N PRO A 123 -6.81 11.70 -4.65
CA PRO A 123 -7.52 12.59 -5.57
C PRO A 123 -6.87 13.98 -5.69
N VAL A 124 -6.33 14.50 -4.59
CA VAL A 124 -5.64 15.80 -4.53
C VAL A 124 -4.40 15.79 -5.40
N VAL A 125 -3.52 14.80 -5.18
CA VAL A 125 -2.28 14.65 -5.94
C VAL A 125 -2.57 14.45 -7.42
N ASN A 126 -3.56 13.61 -7.76
CA ASN A 126 -3.96 13.38 -9.14
C ASN A 126 -4.45 14.68 -9.81
N ALA A 127 -5.26 15.48 -9.11
CA ALA A 127 -5.76 16.74 -9.64
C ALA A 127 -4.61 17.73 -9.92
N PHE A 128 -3.69 17.91 -8.97
CA PHE A 128 -2.52 18.77 -9.17
C PHE A 128 -1.61 18.28 -10.28
N PHE A 129 -1.32 16.98 -10.33
CA PHE A 129 -0.49 16.38 -11.38
C PHE A 129 -1.12 16.60 -12.76
N THR A 130 -2.42 16.34 -12.88
CA THR A 130 -3.19 16.54 -14.12
C THR A 130 -3.18 18.01 -14.54
N ILE A 131 -3.43 18.95 -13.63
CA ILE A 131 -3.36 20.38 -13.93
C ILE A 131 -1.93 20.75 -14.36
N SER A 132 -0.91 20.27 -13.65
CA SER A 132 0.49 20.59 -13.95
C SER A 132 0.91 20.12 -15.34
N MET A 133 0.50 18.92 -15.75
CA MET A 133 0.84 18.35 -17.06
C MET A 133 -0.03 18.86 -18.21
N ASN A 134 -1.16 19.53 -17.95
CA ASN A 134 -2.08 20.00 -18.97
C ASN A 134 -2.14 21.55 -18.99
N PRO A 135 -1.41 22.22 -19.90
CA PRO A 135 -1.37 23.67 -20.00
C PRO A 135 -2.76 24.31 -20.18
N GLN A 136 -3.64 23.64 -20.93
CA GLN A 136 -5.03 24.08 -21.17
C GLN A 136 -5.85 24.14 -19.88
N LEU A 137 -5.67 23.17 -18.98
CA LEU A 137 -6.36 23.16 -17.69
C LEU A 137 -5.84 24.26 -16.77
N ARG A 138 -4.52 24.55 -16.80
CA ARG A 138 -3.94 25.68 -16.06
C ARG A 138 -4.50 27.01 -16.52
N GLU A 139 -4.58 27.20 -17.83
CA GLU A 139 -5.11 28.43 -18.42
C GLU A 139 -6.60 28.59 -18.10
N GLN A 140 -7.40 27.52 -18.25
CA GLN A 140 -8.82 27.53 -17.90
C GLN A 140 -9.09 27.83 -16.41
N LEU A 141 -8.23 27.33 -15.52
CA LEU A 141 -8.30 27.60 -14.09
C LEU A 141 -7.91 29.06 -13.78
N GLY A 142 -6.91 29.60 -14.48
CA GLY A 142 -6.45 30.98 -14.33
C GLY A 142 -7.41 32.03 -14.91
N GLN A 143 -8.13 31.70 -15.98
CA GLN A 143 -9.08 32.60 -16.62
C GLN A 143 -10.39 32.76 -15.84
N ASN A 144 -10.80 31.74 -15.07
CA ASN A 144 -12.07 31.74 -14.34
C ASN A 144 -11.82 31.73 -12.82
N VAL A 145 -11.80 32.91 -12.20
CA VAL A 145 -11.62 33.06 -10.74
C VAL A 145 -12.62 32.20 -9.96
N LEU A 146 -13.89 32.17 -10.39
CA LEU A 146 -14.92 31.30 -9.82
C LEU A 146 -14.50 29.81 -9.81
N ARG A 147 -13.94 29.31 -10.91
CA ARG A 147 -13.53 27.89 -11.02
C ARG A 147 -12.34 27.57 -10.14
N SER A 148 -11.34 28.46 -10.10
CA SER A 148 -10.19 28.34 -9.21
C SER A 148 -10.62 28.34 -7.74
N SER A 149 -11.55 29.22 -7.36
CA SER A 149 -12.11 29.27 -6.02
C SER A 149 -12.91 28.02 -5.66
N PHE A 150 -13.78 27.52 -6.56
CA PHE A 150 -14.53 26.28 -6.31
C PHE A 150 -13.63 25.04 -6.22
N PHE A 151 -12.59 24.97 -7.06
CA PHE A 151 -11.60 23.89 -6.98
C PHE A 151 -10.83 23.92 -5.66
N GLY A 152 -10.35 25.10 -5.26
CA GLY A 152 -9.69 25.29 -3.96
C GLY A 152 -10.62 25.00 -2.78
N ALA A 153 -11.88 25.42 -2.85
CA ALA A 153 -12.88 25.14 -1.83
C ALA A 153 -13.21 23.64 -1.73
N GLY A 154 -13.33 22.94 -2.86
CA GLY A 154 -13.52 21.50 -2.90
C GLY A 154 -12.33 20.76 -2.27
N LEU A 155 -11.11 21.19 -2.59
CA LEU A 155 -9.90 20.64 -1.98
C LEU A 155 -9.85 20.89 -0.47
N LEU A 156 -10.21 22.10 -0.03
CA LEU A 156 -10.31 22.43 1.39
C LEU A 156 -11.38 21.57 2.08
N MET A 157 -12.52 21.34 1.43
CA MET A 157 -13.58 20.47 1.95
C MET A 157 -13.09 19.02 2.06
N VAL A 158 -12.35 18.49 1.09
CA VAL A 158 -11.71 17.17 1.18
C VAL A 158 -10.74 17.11 2.35
N ALA A 159 -9.90 18.12 2.53
CA ALA A 159 -8.96 18.19 3.65
C ALA A 159 -9.70 18.23 5.00
N VAL A 160 -10.73 19.08 5.13
CA VAL A 160 -11.58 19.17 6.33
C VAL A 160 -12.31 17.86 6.57
N GLY A 161 -12.87 17.24 5.53
CA GLY A 161 -13.53 15.94 5.61
C GLY A 161 -12.59 14.84 6.08
N ALA A 162 -11.38 14.76 5.52
CA ALA A 162 -10.34 13.84 5.96
C ALA A 162 -9.96 14.08 7.43
N VAL A 163 -9.69 15.32 7.83
CA VAL A 163 -9.38 15.68 9.22
C VAL A 163 -10.54 15.31 10.15
N THR A 164 -11.78 15.60 9.75
CA THR A 164 -12.98 15.30 10.55
C THR A 164 -13.14 13.79 10.73
N VAL A 165 -12.97 13.01 9.65
CA VAL A 165 -13.00 11.54 9.72
C VAL A 165 -11.91 11.02 10.64
N LEU A 166 -10.70 11.54 10.56
CA LEU A 166 -9.59 11.09 11.40
C LEU A 166 -9.76 11.49 12.88
N VAL A 167 -10.32 12.67 13.16
CA VAL A 167 -10.57 13.15 14.53
C VAL A 167 -11.78 12.47 15.16
N ALA A 168 -12.86 12.28 14.40
CA ALA A 168 -14.09 11.65 14.84
C ALA A 168 -14.08 10.11 14.71
N ALA A 169 -13.04 9.54 14.09
CA ALA A 169 -12.86 8.09 14.04
C ALA A 169 -12.90 7.53 15.48
N PRO A 170 -13.82 6.60 15.78
CA PRO A 170 -13.93 6.03 17.11
C PRO A 170 -12.60 5.36 17.45
N LYS A 171 -11.89 5.97 18.39
CA LYS A 171 -10.70 5.41 18.99
C LYS A 171 -11.18 4.18 19.74
N GLY A 172 -10.85 2.99 19.25
CA GLY A 172 -11.22 1.75 19.91
C GLY A 172 -10.93 1.87 21.40
N GLY A 173 -11.97 1.72 22.23
CA GLY A 173 -11.82 1.71 23.68
C GLY A 173 -10.80 0.64 24.09
N PRO A 174 -10.20 0.78 25.29
CA PRO A 174 -9.20 -0.17 25.77
C PRO A 174 -9.76 -1.59 25.66
N PRO A 175 -8.97 -2.56 25.15
CA PRO A 175 -9.42 -3.93 24.99
C PRO A 175 -9.89 -4.44 26.35
N LYS A 176 -11.18 -4.79 26.44
CA LYS A 176 -11.73 -5.47 27.61
C LYS A 176 -11.14 -6.89 27.60
N HIS A 177 -10.06 -7.04 28.37
CA HIS A 177 -9.41 -8.27 28.85
C HIS A 177 -9.98 -9.58 28.27
N ALA A 178 -9.39 -10.03 27.17
CA ALA A 178 -9.11 -11.45 26.93
C ALA A 178 -7.60 -11.62 27.16
N PRO A 179 -7.15 -12.75 27.73
CA PRO A 179 -5.94 -12.80 28.56
C PRO A 179 -4.70 -12.33 27.81
N ALA A 180 -4.00 -11.40 28.45
CA ALA A 180 -2.68 -10.96 28.06
C ALA A 180 -1.70 -12.14 28.08
N PRO A 181 -0.67 -12.08 27.23
CA PRO A 181 0.64 -11.89 27.80
C PRO A 181 1.16 -10.50 27.41
N GLU A 182 1.29 -9.69 28.45
CA GLU A 182 2.37 -8.75 28.71
C GLU A 182 2.86 -7.88 27.55
N VAL A 183 2.45 -6.61 27.63
CA VAL A 183 3.24 -5.50 27.13
C VAL A 183 4.38 -5.27 28.14
N SER A 184 5.64 -5.42 27.75
CA SER A 184 6.76 -4.55 28.18
C SER A 184 8.06 -4.94 27.45
N GLU A 185 8.77 -3.90 26.98
CA GLU A 185 10.20 -3.90 26.69
C GLU A 185 10.75 -4.96 25.73
N VAL A 186 10.69 -4.68 24.43
CA VAL A 186 11.91 -4.75 23.60
C VAL A 186 11.94 -3.53 22.68
N GLU A 187 11.91 -2.35 23.29
CA GLU A 187 12.59 -1.17 22.77
C GLU A 187 13.77 -0.90 23.71
N ALA A 188 14.70 -1.86 23.84
CA ALA A 188 16.01 -1.64 24.48
C ALA A 188 17.02 -2.81 24.33
N GLU A 189 16.88 -3.79 23.44
CA GLU A 189 17.97 -4.78 23.26
C GLU A 189 17.93 -5.47 21.89
N SER A 190 18.52 -4.81 20.89
CA SER A 190 19.25 -5.49 19.79
C SER A 190 20.07 -4.46 19.00
N ALA A 191 20.66 -3.51 19.73
CA ALA A 191 21.61 -2.54 19.20
C ALA A 191 22.79 -2.37 20.16
N VAL A 192 23.28 -3.45 20.78
CA VAL A 192 24.68 -3.56 21.24
C VAL A 192 25.02 -5.06 21.29
N GLU A 193 25.42 -5.64 20.16
CA GLU A 193 26.48 -6.66 20.15
C GLU A 193 27.05 -6.77 18.73
N GLU A 194 27.70 -5.68 18.33
CA GLU A 194 28.81 -5.73 17.39
C GLU A 194 30.00 -5.11 18.11
N GLU A 195 30.70 -5.91 18.91
CA GLU A 195 32.07 -5.62 19.29
C GLU A 195 32.92 -6.88 19.07
N THR A 196 33.74 -6.81 18.03
CA THR A 196 34.85 -7.70 17.70
C THR A 196 35.64 -8.15 18.93
N PRO A 197 36.21 -9.36 18.89
CA PRO A 197 37.68 -9.37 18.85
C PRO A 197 38.26 -10.43 17.91
N GLN A 198 39.04 -9.98 16.93
CA GLN A 198 40.28 -10.65 16.52
C GLN A 198 41.45 -9.80 17.03
N PRO A 199 42.50 -10.41 17.60
CA PRO A 199 43.62 -10.95 16.79
C PRO A 199 44.05 -12.36 17.25
N ALA A 200 44.36 -13.28 16.34
CA ALA A 200 45.67 -13.56 15.73
C ALA A 200 46.70 -14.21 16.69
N ASP A 201 47.04 -15.45 16.31
CA ASP A 201 48.33 -16.16 16.41
C ASP A 201 48.94 -16.52 17.78
N ASP A 202 49.05 -17.83 18.06
CA ASP A 202 50.39 -18.46 18.17
C ASP A 202 50.31 -20.00 18.05
N ASN A 203 51.30 -20.56 17.35
CA ASN A 203 51.63 -21.97 17.18
C ASN A 203 52.05 -22.59 18.53
N SER A 204 51.79 -23.88 18.73
CA SER A 204 52.86 -24.89 18.92
C SER A 204 52.32 -26.26 19.37
N ASN A 205 52.92 -27.28 18.77
CA ASN A 205 52.86 -28.69 19.08
C ASN A 205 53.45 -29.05 20.46
N GLU A 206 53.35 -30.34 20.79
CA GLU A 206 54.18 -31.12 21.72
C GLU A 206 53.80 -30.99 23.20
N ASP A 207 53.23 -32.05 23.80
CA ASP A 207 53.89 -33.26 24.32
C ASP A 207 54.43 -33.05 25.74
N SER A 208 54.41 -34.16 26.50
CA SER A 208 55.14 -34.44 27.73
C SER A 208 54.65 -33.90 29.09
N ASP A 209 54.35 -34.91 29.92
CA ASP A 209 54.82 -35.10 31.29
C ASP A 209 54.18 -34.35 32.48
N GLN A 210 53.54 -35.20 33.30
CA GLN A 210 53.76 -35.42 34.74
C GLN A 210 53.73 -34.23 35.73
N GLN A 211 52.99 -34.50 36.82
CA GLN A 211 53.38 -34.36 38.24
C GLN A 211 52.31 -33.59 39.05
N GLU A 212 51.36 -34.26 39.72
CA GLU A 212 51.42 -34.89 41.06
C GLU A 212 50.86 -33.99 42.18
N LYS A 213 49.91 -34.56 42.96
CA LYS A 213 49.44 -34.19 44.32
C LYS A 213 48.62 -32.89 44.45
N SER A 214 47.54 -32.82 45.24
CA SER A 214 47.29 -33.42 46.56
C SER A 214 45.80 -33.32 46.97
N GLU A 215 45.34 -34.31 47.75
CA GLU A 215 44.21 -34.31 48.74
C GLU A 215 42.78 -34.13 48.16
N GLU A 216 41.78 -34.99 48.40
CA GLU A 216 41.40 -35.92 49.47
C GLU A 216 40.85 -37.26 48.93
#